data_AF-A0A2N2FXR2-F1
#
_entry.id   AF-A0A2N2FXR2-F1
#
_cell.length_a   1.000
_cell.length_b   1.000
_cell.length_c   1.000
_cell.angle_alpha   90.00
_cell.angle_beta   90.00
_cell.angle_gamma   90.00
#
_symmetry.space_group_name_H-M   'P 1'
#
loop_
_entity.id
_entity.type
_entity.pdbx_description
1 polymer ?
#
loop_
_entity_poly.entity_id
_entity_poly.type
_entity_poly.pdbx_seq_one_letter_code
_entity_poly.pdbx_strand_id
1 'polypeptide(L)'
;MGSGKVAVPYYGSLYRSKVGYERIYFIVEDGTVKDKDLDVRLCVWDNKTESTLPEWLKSNRIKNLVCREDPDVSLKNAILDLGIEIRSGADNNALRLMKSLLV
;
A
#
# COMPACT_ATOMS: atom_id res chain seq x y z
N MET A 1 12.08 9.64 -8.11
CA MET A 1 10.82 9.35 -7.40
C MET A 1 10.12 10.68 -7.20
N GLY A 2 8.90 10.84 -7.71
CA GLY A 2 8.10 12.04 -7.43
C GLY A 2 7.67 12.00 -5.95
N SER A 3 7.55 13.16 -5.31
CA SER A 3 7.09 13.22 -3.92
C SER A 3 5.65 12.69 -3.80
N GLY A 4 5.42 11.75 -2.87
CA GLY A 4 4.07 11.23 -2.64
C GLY A 4 4.02 10.03 -1.69
N LYS A 5 2.84 9.72 -1.14
CA LYS A 5 2.68 8.56 -0.25
C LYS A 5 2.67 7.26 -1.03
N VAL A 6 3.38 6.27 -0.51
CA VAL A 6 3.39 4.89 -1.00
C VAL A 6 2.67 4.00 0.00
N ALA A 7 1.77 3.15 -0.48
CA ALA A 7 1.16 2.09 0.32
C ALA A 7 1.76 0.73 -0.05
N VAL A 8 2.08 -0.08 0.95
CA VAL A 8 2.60 -1.45 0.80
C VAL A 8 1.67 -2.38 1.59
N PRO A 9 0.96 -3.33 0.94
CA PRO A 9 0.15 -4.31 1.65
C PRO A 9 1.01 -5.19 2.56
N TYR A 10 0.55 -5.42 3.78
CA TYR A 10 1.10 -6.48 4.63
C TYR A 10 0.46 -7.81 4.24
N TYR A 11 1.29 -8.76 3.85
CA TYR A 11 0.85 -10.09 3.39
C TYR A 11 0.66 -11.10 4.54
N GLY A 12 0.96 -10.70 5.78
CA GLY A 12 0.63 -11.51 6.95
C GLY A 12 -0.86 -11.45 7.28
N SER A 13 -1.28 -12.29 8.22
CA SER A 13 -2.66 -12.33 8.69
C SER A 13 -2.75 -11.70 10.09
N LEU A 14 -3.49 -10.60 10.21
CA LEU A 14 -3.89 -10.06 11.52
C LEU A 14 -5.39 -10.31 11.70
N TYR A 15 -5.73 -11.08 12.73
CA TYR A 15 -7.12 -11.40 13.04
C TYR A 15 -7.57 -10.62 14.27
N ARG A 16 -8.66 -9.88 14.12
CA ARG A 16 -9.33 -9.20 15.24
C ARG A 16 -10.67 -9.87 15.51
N SER A 17 -10.84 -10.36 16.73
CA SER A 17 -12.09 -10.96 17.18
C SER A 17 -13.26 -10.00 16.92
N LYS A 18 -14.35 -10.52 16.34
CA LYS A 18 -15.56 -9.81 15.86
C LYS A 18 -15.45 -9.05 14.54
N VAL A 19 -14.25 -8.74 14.03
CA VAL A 19 -14.08 -7.97 12.77
C VAL A 19 -13.66 -8.88 11.61
N GLY A 20 -12.75 -9.82 11.86
CA GLY A 20 -12.22 -10.76 10.87
C GLY A 20 -10.74 -10.50 10.57
N TYR A 21 -10.30 -10.90 9.38
CA TYR A 21 -8.95 -10.62 8.88
C TYR A 21 -8.84 -9.16 8.43
N GLU A 22 -7.90 -8.44 9.02
CA GLU A 22 -7.63 -7.04 8.66
C GLU A 22 -6.68 -6.96 7.46
N ARG A 23 -6.97 -6.05 6.53
CA ARG A 23 -6.08 -5.75 5.40
C ARG A 23 -5.20 -4.56 5.80
N ILE A 24 -4.01 -4.89 6.27
CA ILE A 24 -3.03 -3.90 6.75
C ILE A 24 -2.21 -3.36 5.58
N TYR A 25 -1.94 -2.06 5.61
CA TYR A 25 -1.07 -1.36 4.68
C TYR A 25 -0.05 -0.53 5.47
N PHE A 26 1.23 -0.66 5.11
CA PHE A 26 2.26 0.28 5.52
C PHE A 26 2.24 1.47 4.57
N ILE A 27 2.08 2.67 5.12
CA ILE A 27 2.13 3.93 4.38
C ILE A 27 3.47 4.60 4.68
N VAL A 28 4.22 4.93 3.63
CA VAL A 28 5.50 5.65 3.71
C VAL A 28 5.47 6.89 2.84
N GLU A 29 6.18 7.94 3.22
CA GLU A 29 6.35 9.15 2.40
C GLU A 29 7.55 8.96 1.44
N ASP A 30 7.31 9.06 0.12
CA ASP A 30 8.36 9.01 -0.90
C ASP A 30 9.17 10.31 -0.86
N GLY A 31 10.36 10.25 -0.26
CA GLY A 31 11.25 11.40 -0.03
C GLY A 31 12.22 11.22 1.13
N THR A 32 11.97 10.27 2.03
CA THR A 32 12.84 9.95 3.19
C THR A 32 13.65 8.68 2.98
N VAL A 33 13.95 8.30 1.73
CA VAL A 33 14.86 7.20 1.42
C VAL A 33 16.33 7.65 1.58
N LYS A 34 16.67 8.18 2.76
CA LYS A 34 17.98 7.87 3.34
C LYS A 34 17.71 6.64 4.19
N ASP A 35 18.29 5.51 3.80
CA ASP A 35 18.05 4.12 4.21
C ASP A 35 17.90 3.78 5.72
N LYS A 36 17.83 4.76 6.63
CA LYS A 36 17.72 4.54 8.08
C LYS A 36 16.47 5.10 8.75
N ASP A 37 15.76 6.06 8.15
CA ASP A 37 14.63 6.74 8.82
C ASP A 37 13.39 6.79 7.90
N LEU A 38 12.87 5.63 7.49
CA LEU A 38 11.54 5.56 6.88
C LEU A 38 10.51 5.94 7.95
N ASP A 39 9.76 7.02 7.72
CA ASP A 39 8.56 7.30 8.51
C ASP A 39 7.44 6.36 8.02
N VAL A 40 7.24 5.27 8.77
CA VAL A 40 6.28 4.22 8.45
C VAL A 40 5.06 4.38 9.32
N ARG A 41 3.90 4.56 8.70
CA ARG A 41 2.61 4.51 9.39
C ARG A 41 1.88 3.23 9.04
N LEU A 42 1.38 2.53 10.05
CA LEU A 42 0.52 1.38 9.85
C LEU A 42 -0.94 1.85 9.75
N CYS A 43 -1.63 1.41 8.70
CA CYS A 43 -3.05 1.70 8.50
C CYS A 43 -3.79 0.40 8.17
N VAL A 44 -5.05 0.33 8.60
CA VAL A 44 -5.93 -0.81 8.35
C VAL A 44 -7.03 -0.32 7.43
N TRP A 45 -7.26 -1.06 6.34
CA TRP A 45 -8.46 -0.89 5.53
C TRP A 45 -9.51 -1.91 5.95
N ASP A 46 -10.70 -1.43 6.31
CA ASP A 46 -11.86 -2.26 6.67
C ASP A 46 -13.01 -2.02 5.70
N ASN A 47 -13.31 -3.04 4.89
CA ASN A 47 -14.34 -2.98 3.87
C ASN A 47 -15.78 -2.90 4.41
N LYS A 48 -15.98 -3.07 5.73
CA LYS A 48 -17.28 -2.92 6.37
C LYS A 48 -17.59 -1.49 6.78
N THR A 49 -16.56 -0.68 6.98
CA THR A 49 -16.68 0.68 7.54
C THR A 49 -16.19 1.76 6.59
N GLU A 50 -15.29 1.42 5.68
CA GLU A 50 -14.72 2.35 4.72
C GLU A 50 -15.21 2.11 3.29
N SER A 51 -15.02 3.12 2.43
CA SER A 51 -15.24 3.00 0.99
C SER A 51 -14.38 1.90 0.37
N THR A 52 -14.60 1.63 -0.92
CA THR A 52 -13.78 0.66 -1.68
C THR A 52 -12.29 0.97 -1.53
N LEU A 53 -11.44 -0.07 -1.64
CA LEU A 53 -9.98 0.08 -1.51
C LEU A 53 -9.40 1.22 -2.37
N PRO A 54 -9.78 1.38 -3.67
CA PRO A 54 -9.28 2.50 -4.48
C PRO A 54 -9.60 3.87 -3.87
N GLU A 55 -10.84 4.07 -3.41
CA GLU A 55 -11.25 5.32 -2.77
C GLU A 55 -10.55 5.53 -1.42
N TRP A 56 -10.35 4.46 -0.67
CA TRP A 56 -9.58 4.52 0.58
C TRP A 56 -8.12 4.96 0.33
N LEU A 57 -7.46 4.39 -0.68
CA LEU A 57 -6.10 4.78 -1.07
C LEU A 57 -6.05 6.26 -1.47
N LYS A 58 -7.03 6.72 -2.25
CA LYS A 58 -7.16 8.13 -2.65
C LYS A 58 -7.36 9.05 -1.45
N SER A 59 -8.23 8.68 -0.50
CA SER A 59 -8.48 9.45 0.72
C SER A 59 -7.23 9.60 1.60
N ASN A 60 -6.38 8.56 1.61
CA ASN A 60 -5.09 8.56 2.28
C ASN A 60 -3.99 9.33 1.51
N ARG A 61 -4.33 9.90 0.34
CA ARG A 61 -3.42 10.60 -0.59
C ARG A 61 -2.28 9.70 -1.09
N ILE A 62 -2.54 8.41 -1.23
CA ILE A 62 -1.59 7.47 -1.82
C ILE A 62 -1.40 7.80 -3.30
N LYS A 63 -0.15 7.80 -3.75
CA LYS A 63 0.25 8.01 -5.14
C LYS A 63 0.80 6.74 -5.77
N ASN A 64 1.40 5.87 -4.97
CA ASN A 64 1.96 4.60 -5.42
C ASN A 64 1.44 3.47 -4.52
N LEU A 65 0.93 2.41 -5.13
CA LEU A 65 0.67 1.14 -4.45
C LEU A 65 1.76 0.15 -4.88
N VAL A 66 2.55 -0.31 -3.92
CA VAL A 66 3.61 -1.30 -4.14
C VAL A 66 3.10 -2.67 -3.71
N CYS A 67 2.93 -3.57 -4.68
CA CYS A 67 2.45 -4.93 -4.42
C CYS A 67 3.53 -5.98 -4.75
N ARG A 68 3.49 -7.10 -4.04
CA ARG A 68 4.26 -8.31 -4.40
C ARG A 68 3.78 -8.90 -5.72
N GLU A 69 2.46 -9.01 -5.88
CA GLU A 69 1.78 -9.53 -7.08
C GLU A 69 0.83 -8.47 -7.61
N ASP A 70 0.64 -8.45 -8.93
CA ASP A 70 -0.32 -7.53 -9.54
C ASP A 70 -1.75 -7.86 -9.04
N PRO A 71 -2.55 -6.84 -8.68
CA PRO A 71 -3.96 -7.05 -8.36
C PRO A 71 -4.73 -7.53 -9.59
N ASP A 72 -5.92 -8.08 -9.36
CA ASP A 72 -6.82 -8.46 -10.45
C ASP A 72 -7.13 -7.28 -11.39
N VAL A 73 -7.49 -7.59 -12.64
CA VAL A 73 -7.65 -6.58 -13.70
C VAL A 73 -8.67 -5.51 -13.33
N SER A 74 -9.77 -5.89 -12.67
CA SER A 74 -10.83 -4.94 -12.30
C SER A 74 -10.35 -3.97 -11.22
N LEU A 75 -9.71 -4.48 -10.17
CA LEU A 75 -9.14 -3.66 -9.11
C LEU A 75 -7.98 -2.80 -9.63
N LYS A 76 -7.12 -3.36 -10.49
CA LYS A 76 -6.02 -2.64 -11.13
C LYS A 76 -6.51 -1.42 -11.89
N ASN A 77 -7.51 -1.59 -12.75
CA ASN A 77 -8.08 -0.48 -13.51
C ASN A 77 -8.71 0.57 -12.58
N ALA A 78 -9.47 0.15 -11.57
CA ALA A 78 -10.09 1.09 -10.62
C ALA A 78 -9.06 1.93 -9.85
N ILE A 79 -7.89 1.36 -9.53
CA ILE A 79 -6.79 2.10 -8.87
C ILE A 79 -6.13 3.08 -9.85
N LEU A 80 -5.87 2.63 -11.09
CA LEU A 80 -5.25 3.45 -12.13
C LEU A 80 -6.13 4.64 -12.54
N ASP A 81 -7.45 4.45 -12.63
CA ASP A 81 -8.43 5.50 -12.95
C ASP A 81 -8.43 6.64 -11.92
N LEU A 82 -7.97 6.37 -10.69
CA LEU A 82 -7.79 7.38 -9.64
C LEU A 82 -6.42 8.07 -9.68
N GLY A 83 -5.60 7.76 -10.69
CA GLY A 83 -4.25 8.31 -10.86
C GLY A 83 -3.24 7.77 -9.85
N ILE A 84 -3.48 6.57 -9.31
CA ILE A 84 -2.55 5.88 -8.39
C ILE A 84 -1.73 4.90 -9.22
N GLU A 85 -0.40 5.04 -9.18
CA GLU A 85 0.51 4.13 -9.86
C GLU A 85 0.59 2.79 -9.10
N ILE A 86 0.65 1.69 -9.83
CA ILE A 86 0.90 0.36 -9.24
C ILE A 86 2.30 -0.10 -9.65
N ARG A 87 3.11 -0.46 -8.65
CA ARG A 87 4.46 -0.99 -8.84
C ARG A 87 4.52 -2.39 -8.25
N SER A 88 5.07 -3.33 -9.00
CA SER A 88 5.18 -4.72 -8.58
C SER A 88 6.62 -5.11 -8.25
N GLY A 89 6.84 -6.35 -7.83
CA GLY A 89 8.17 -6.91 -7.52
C GLY A 89 9.19 -6.87 -8.66
N ALA A 90 8.79 -6.48 -9.88
CA ALA A 90 9.70 -6.23 -11.00
C ALA A 90 10.44 -4.86 -10.91
N ASP A 91 9.95 -3.90 -10.10
CA ASP A 91 10.65 -2.65 -9.84
C ASP A 91 11.63 -2.84 -8.66
N ASN A 92 12.94 -2.65 -8.92
CA ASN A 92 13.99 -2.80 -7.92
C ASN A 92 13.80 -1.91 -6.68
N ASN A 93 13.23 -0.71 -6.85
CA ASN A 93 12.95 0.19 -5.72
C ASN A 93 11.75 -0.31 -4.92
N ALA A 94 10.72 -0.81 -5.59
CA ALA A 94 9.56 -1.43 -4.94
C ALA A 94 9.98 -2.69 -4.15
N LEU A 95 10.86 -3.52 -4.73
CA LEU A 95 11.41 -4.69 -4.06
C LEU A 95 12.25 -4.33 -2.83
N ARG A 96 13.09 -3.29 -2.93
CA ARG A 96 13.88 -2.79 -1.80
C ARG A 96 12.98 -2.28 -0.68
N LEU A 97 11.95 -1.51 -1.03
CA LEU A 97 10.98 -0.98 -0.06
C LEU A 97 10.23 -2.12 0.65
N MET A 98 9.76 -3.12 -0.09
CA MET A 98 9.11 -4.30 0.49
C MET A 98 10.06 -5.03 1.45
N LYS A 99 11.33 -5.25 1.09
CA LYS A 99 12.32 -5.88 1.97
C LYS A 99 12.57 -5.07 3.24
N SER A 100 12.64 -3.75 3.14
CA SER A 100 12.84 -2.87 4.30
C SER A 100 11.65 -2.89 5.28
N LEU A 101 10.44 -3.18 4.81
CA LEU A 101 9.21 -3.13 5.60
C LEU A 101 8.72 -4.51 6.07
N LEU A 102 9.01 -5.58 5.33
CA LEU A 102 8.38 -6.89 5.50
C LEU A 102 9.32 -8.01 6.01
N VAL A 103 10.60 -7.68 6.23
CA VAL A 103 11.70 -8.57 6.69
C VAL A 103 12.14 -9.59 5.63
#